data_AF-A0A2W7NNI5-F1
#
_entry.id   AF-A0A2W7NNI5-F1
#
_cell.length_a   1.000
_cell.length_b   1.000
_cell.length_c   1.000
_cell.angle_alpha   90.00
_cell.angle_beta   90.00
_cell.angle_gamma   90.00
#
_symmetry.space_group_name_H-M   'P 1'
#
loop_
_entity.id
_entity.type
_entity.pdbx_description
1 polymer ?
#
loop_
_entity_poly.entity_id
_entity_poly.type
_entity_poly.pdbx_seq_one_letter_code
_entity_poly.pdbx_strand_id
1 'polypeptide(L)'
;MALFIQKPILWNTYKYLRPSGVIATSGYPRETGYGHEEWNNSPRLLLTRGKERFRIFHTEGLGSAPLDENAGQTFVFMTVSHNGVQELVGIAGNAIGLLQKRDKEQREEIVQELRLGELWEDAWAVKNVQAQYGGNQHRFLQAWRRNLHWIPNWICPDDFYWWLDAPVPLNARAITGKGKLLGMFGSYSEWDLSTVGRVLNSIPLDQRTEKWARLADATQCAPTEPLDVEDRPDGEQPITDVLTRANARRGQGQFRENLMQVWGGACAVSGIDCRELLIASHIKPWNKSTPKQKIDRLNGLLLSANLDALFDKGLISFDGGGDMRLSPRLDGRHREALGLPQALRFVPEGVEVYLKYHRDNVFQR
;
A
#
# COMPACT_ATOMS: atom_id res chain seq x y z
N MET A 1 -4.16 -1.42 -12.76
CA MET A 1 -4.93 -0.49 -11.93
C MET A 1 -4.72 -0.95 -10.52
N ALA A 2 -4.10 -0.16 -9.67
CA ALA A 2 -3.87 -0.57 -8.30
C ALA A 2 -5.17 -1.05 -7.64
N LEU A 3 -5.07 -2.16 -6.94
CA LEU A 3 -6.21 -2.84 -6.35
C LEU A 3 -6.31 -2.42 -4.89
N PHE A 4 -7.30 -1.59 -4.55
CA PHE A 4 -7.53 -1.17 -3.18
C PHE A 4 -8.64 -2.01 -2.56
N ILE A 5 -8.29 -2.80 -1.55
CA ILE A 5 -9.17 -3.78 -0.92
C ILE A 5 -9.42 -3.36 0.51
N GLN A 6 -10.68 -3.22 0.90
CA GLN A 6 -11.05 -3.30 2.29
C GLN A 6 -11.34 -4.74 2.68
N LYS A 7 -10.67 -5.16 3.76
CA LYS A 7 -10.74 -6.51 4.28
C LYS A 7 -11.09 -6.51 5.77
N PRO A 8 -12.28 -7.00 6.15
CA PRO A 8 -12.59 -7.21 7.55
C PRO A 8 -11.73 -8.36 8.11
N ILE A 9 -11.25 -8.21 9.34
CA ILE A 9 -10.51 -9.25 10.07
C ILE A 9 -11.11 -9.45 11.47
N LEU A 10 -10.81 -10.59 12.12
CA LEU A 10 -11.26 -10.87 13.48
C LEU A 10 -10.76 -9.81 14.46
N TRP A 11 -11.63 -9.32 15.34
CA TRP A 11 -11.26 -8.41 16.42
C TRP A 11 -10.31 -9.08 17.42
N ASN A 12 -9.26 -8.37 17.85
CA ASN A 12 -8.26 -8.90 18.75
C ASN A 12 -7.89 -7.88 19.84
N THR A 13 -7.97 -8.29 21.11
CA THR A 13 -7.67 -7.43 22.27
C THR A 13 -6.19 -7.35 22.64
N TYR A 14 -5.33 -8.19 22.05
CA TYR A 14 -3.87 -8.16 22.22
C TYR A 14 -3.16 -7.45 21.06
N LYS A 15 -3.84 -6.50 20.41
CA LYS A 15 -3.28 -5.67 19.32
C LYS A 15 -2.64 -6.51 18.21
N TYR A 16 -3.18 -7.71 17.95
CA TYR A 16 -2.71 -8.62 16.90
C TYR A 16 -1.26 -9.08 17.07
N LEU A 17 -0.79 -9.15 18.32
CA LEU A 17 0.50 -9.75 18.66
C LEU A 17 0.39 -11.27 18.85
N ARG A 18 -0.81 -11.75 19.23
CA ARG A 18 -1.16 -13.15 19.50
C ARG A 18 -2.69 -13.32 19.60
N PRO A 19 -3.22 -14.56 19.59
CA PRO A 19 -4.64 -14.83 19.74
C PRO A 19 -5.22 -14.31 21.06
N SER A 20 -6.41 -13.72 20.94
CA SER A 20 -7.10 -13.06 22.05
C SER A 20 -8.18 -13.90 22.72
N GLY A 21 -8.62 -14.98 22.05
CA GLY A 21 -9.73 -15.80 22.49
C GLY A 21 -11.11 -15.16 22.30
N VAL A 22 -11.19 -14.08 21.52
CA VAL A 22 -12.46 -13.54 21.04
C VAL A 22 -13.21 -14.65 20.28
N ILE A 23 -14.48 -14.84 20.63
CA ILE A 23 -15.30 -15.90 20.03
C ILE A 23 -15.84 -15.41 18.69
N ALA A 24 -15.44 -16.08 17.61
CA ALA A 24 -16.00 -15.84 16.28
C ALA A 24 -17.30 -16.61 16.05
N THR A 25 -18.17 -16.04 15.21
CA THR A 25 -19.48 -16.63 14.90
C THR A 25 -19.49 -17.49 13.63
N SER A 26 -18.40 -17.52 12.85
CA SER A 26 -18.27 -18.31 11.61
C SER A 26 -16.81 -18.52 11.21
N GLY A 27 -16.58 -19.34 10.18
CA GLY A 27 -15.28 -19.55 9.55
C GLY A 27 -14.24 -20.24 10.43
N TYR A 28 -12.99 -20.17 10.01
CA TYR A 28 -11.85 -20.81 10.68
C TYR A 28 -11.79 -20.48 12.18
N PRO A 29 -11.92 -19.20 12.62
CA PRO A 29 -11.77 -18.90 14.04
C PRO A 29 -12.89 -19.44 14.93
N ARG A 30 -14.08 -19.69 14.36
CA ARG A 30 -15.15 -20.40 15.08
C ARG A 30 -14.79 -21.87 15.28
N GLU A 31 -14.21 -22.50 14.26
CA GLU A 31 -13.89 -23.93 14.24
C GLU A 31 -12.68 -24.29 15.10
N THR A 32 -11.71 -23.37 15.21
CA THR A 32 -10.43 -23.63 15.88
C THR A 32 -10.24 -22.83 17.16
N GLY A 33 -11.03 -21.76 17.35
CA GLY A 33 -10.94 -20.85 18.50
C GLY A 33 -9.92 -19.72 18.33
N TYR A 34 -9.26 -19.61 17.18
CA TYR A 34 -8.31 -18.53 16.85
C TYR A 34 -8.28 -18.22 15.33
N GLY A 35 -7.93 -16.99 14.97
CA GLY A 35 -7.70 -16.58 13.58
C GLY A 35 -6.22 -16.47 13.22
N HIS A 36 -5.86 -16.76 11.97
CA HIS A 36 -4.48 -16.58 11.49
C HIS A 36 -4.09 -15.09 11.43
N GLU A 37 -5.06 -14.18 11.26
CA GLU A 37 -4.85 -12.73 11.30
C GLU A 37 -4.42 -12.20 12.66
N GLU A 38 -4.59 -12.97 13.74
CA GLU A 38 -4.36 -12.50 15.12
C GLU A 38 -2.87 -12.25 15.44
N TRP A 39 -1.98 -12.50 14.49
CA TRP A 39 -0.55 -12.17 14.55
C TRP A 39 -0.13 -11.05 13.59
N ASN A 40 -1.04 -10.38 12.89
CA ASN A 40 -0.70 -9.40 11.85
C ASN A 40 0.23 -8.25 12.33
N ASN A 41 0.19 -7.89 13.62
CA ASN A 41 1.09 -6.88 14.20
C ASN A 41 2.32 -7.51 14.91
N SER A 42 2.48 -8.82 14.86
CA SER A 42 3.56 -9.52 15.54
C SER A 42 4.91 -9.23 14.87
N PRO A 43 5.96 -8.91 15.64
CA PRO A 43 7.32 -8.79 15.09
C PRO A 43 7.83 -10.13 14.52
N ARG A 44 7.23 -11.26 14.90
CA ARG A 44 7.55 -12.60 14.37
C ARG A 44 7.20 -12.76 12.89
N LEU A 45 6.35 -11.88 12.35
CA LEU A 45 5.99 -11.84 10.92
C LEU A 45 6.85 -10.84 10.11
N LEU A 46 8.01 -10.43 10.64
CA LEU A 46 8.98 -9.62 9.91
C LEU A 46 10.01 -10.52 9.23
N LEU A 47 9.95 -10.60 7.90
CA LEU A 47 10.92 -11.30 7.06
C LEU A 47 12.04 -10.35 6.65
N THR A 48 13.30 -10.78 6.82
CA THR A 48 14.47 -9.99 6.44
C THR A 48 15.36 -10.82 5.52
N ARG A 49 15.59 -10.33 4.30
CA ARG A 49 16.49 -10.97 3.33
C ARG A 49 17.51 -9.94 2.85
N GLY A 50 18.76 -10.10 3.27
CA GLY A 50 19.81 -9.12 3.02
C GLY A 50 19.50 -7.76 3.67
N LYS A 51 19.38 -6.70 2.85
CA LYS A 51 18.99 -5.34 3.31
C LYS A 51 17.49 -5.08 3.24
N GLU A 52 16.74 -5.95 2.59
CA GLU A 52 15.31 -5.77 2.37
C GLU A 52 14.51 -6.37 3.52
N ARG A 53 13.44 -5.66 3.90
CA ARG A 53 12.52 -6.05 4.96
C ARG A 53 11.12 -6.14 4.41
N PHE A 54 10.46 -7.25 4.72
CA PHE A 54 9.11 -7.55 4.26
C PHE A 54 8.22 -7.87 5.44
N ARG A 55 7.00 -7.36 5.41
CA ARG A 55 5.97 -7.78 6.33
C ARG A 55 5.16 -8.93 5.74
N ILE A 56 5.08 -10.00 6.51
CA ILE A 56 4.16 -11.10 6.30
C ILE A 56 2.89 -10.83 7.09
N PHE A 57 1.72 -11.13 6.54
CA PHE A 57 0.46 -11.00 7.25
C PHE A 57 -0.59 -11.94 6.68
N HIS A 58 -1.71 -12.03 7.39
CA HIS A 58 -2.84 -12.86 7.02
C HIS A 58 -4.12 -12.05 6.82
N THR A 59 -4.86 -12.39 5.78
CA THR A 59 -6.31 -12.13 5.73
C THR A 59 -7.03 -13.34 5.16
N GLU A 60 -8.26 -13.60 5.56
CA GLU A 60 -9.10 -14.63 4.93
C GLU A 60 -9.26 -14.41 3.42
N GLY A 61 -9.66 -15.46 2.69
CA GLY A 61 -9.67 -15.47 1.22
C GLY A 61 -10.36 -14.26 0.55
N LEU A 62 -9.90 -13.93 -0.66
CA LEU A 62 -10.41 -12.82 -1.49
C LEU A 62 -11.19 -13.28 -2.73
N GLY A 63 -11.64 -14.54 -2.78
CA GLY A 63 -12.43 -15.06 -3.90
C GLY A 63 -11.76 -14.81 -5.25
N SER A 64 -12.46 -14.09 -6.14
CA SER A 64 -12.03 -13.79 -7.52
C SER A 64 -11.23 -12.49 -7.68
N ALA A 65 -10.70 -11.90 -6.60
CA ALA A 65 -9.89 -10.70 -6.70
C ALA A 65 -8.70 -10.91 -7.66
N PRO A 66 -8.39 -9.96 -8.57
CA PRO A 66 -7.35 -10.14 -9.58
C PRO A 66 -5.94 -9.91 -9.01
N LEU A 67 -5.53 -10.75 -8.05
CA LEU A 67 -4.31 -10.55 -7.27
C LEU A 67 -3.03 -10.69 -8.08
N ASP A 68 -2.99 -11.60 -9.06
CA ASP A 68 -1.80 -11.79 -9.91
C ASP A 68 -1.58 -10.59 -10.83
N GLU A 69 -2.67 -10.07 -11.40
CA GLU A 69 -2.64 -8.89 -12.27
C GLU A 69 -2.24 -7.63 -11.51
N ASN A 70 -2.44 -7.64 -10.19
CA ASN A 70 -2.11 -6.53 -9.30
C ASN A 70 -1.05 -6.92 -8.28
N ALA A 71 -0.21 -7.91 -8.61
CA ALA A 71 0.82 -8.39 -7.70
C ALA A 71 1.79 -7.25 -7.40
N GLY A 72 1.98 -6.98 -6.13
CA GLY A 72 2.77 -5.87 -5.67
C GLY A 72 2.00 -4.56 -5.79
N GLN A 73 0.94 -4.41 -6.58
CA GLN A 73 0.13 -3.19 -6.74
C GLN A 73 -1.17 -3.23 -5.93
N THR A 74 -1.26 -4.14 -4.96
CA THR A 74 -2.45 -4.30 -4.12
C THR A 74 -2.27 -3.58 -2.78
N PHE A 75 -3.30 -2.87 -2.34
CA PHE A 75 -3.37 -2.21 -1.05
C PHE A 75 -4.50 -2.84 -0.23
N VAL A 76 -4.17 -3.31 0.97
CA VAL A 76 -5.12 -3.98 1.86
C VAL A 76 -5.38 -3.11 3.07
N PHE A 77 -6.59 -2.56 3.17
CA PHE A 77 -7.11 -1.81 4.30
C PHE A 77 -7.82 -2.78 5.26
N MET A 78 -7.12 -3.14 6.33
CA MET A 78 -7.62 -4.06 7.34
C MET A 78 -8.54 -3.33 8.30
N THR A 79 -9.78 -3.80 8.38
CA THR A 79 -10.83 -3.21 9.21
C THR A 79 -11.40 -4.23 10.17
N VAL A 80 -11.96 -3.75 11.27
CA VAL A 80 -12.60 -4.59 12.29
C VAL A 80 -13.99 -4.07 12.57
N SER A 81 -14.88 -4.93 13.05
CA SER A 81 -16.19 -4.53 13.52
C SER A 81 -16.42 -5.09 14.92
N HIS A 82 -16.53 -4.21 15.92
CA HIS A 82 -16.72 -4.59 17.32
C HIS A 82 -17.60 -3.55 18.02
N ASN A 83 -18.53 -4.01 18.87
CA ASN A 83 -19.49 -3.15 19.60
C ASN A 83 -20.23 -2.12 18.72
N GLY A 84 -20.55 -2.49 17.47
CA GLY A 84 -21.25 -1.61 16.53
C GLY A 84 -20.38 -0.55 15.87
N VAL A 85 -19.09 -0.50 16.17
CA VAL A 85 -18.11 0.42 15.56
C VAL A 85 -17.29 -0.34 14.51
N GLN A 86 -17.01 0.33 13.39
CA GLN A 86 -16.10 -0.17 12.36
C GLN A 86 -14.83 0.66 12.36
N GLU A 87 -13.68 0.01 12.51
CA GLU A 87 -12.40 0.70 12.70
C GLU A 87 -11.36 0.21 11.70
N LEU A 88 -10.45 1.09 11.30
CA LEU A 88 -9.23 0.76 10.58
C LEU A 88 -8.15 0.40 11.58
N VAL A 89 -7.49 -0.75 11.38
CA VAL A 89 -6.45 -1.25 12.30
C VAL A 89 -5.09 -1.40 11.63
N GLY A 90 -5.07 -1.60 10.31
CA GLY A 90 -3.83 -1.69 9.56
C GLY A 90 -3.99 -1.43 8.08
N ILE A 91 -2.91 -1.05 7.44
CA ILE A 91 -2.81 -0.85 5.99
C ILE A 91 -1.55 -1.58 5.51
N ALA A 92 -1.69 -2.44 4.51
CA ALA A 92 -0.58 -3.01 3.77
C ALA A 92 -0.61 -2.45 2.35
N GLY A 93 0.40 -1.66 2.00
CA GLY A 93 0.59 -1.15 0.65
C GLY A 93 1.53 -2.03 -0.15
N ASN A 94 1.37 -1.99 -1.46
CA ASN A 94 2.23 -2.68 -2.39
C ASN A 94 2.35 -4.21 -2.15
N ALA A 95 1.27 -4.87 -1.77
CA ALA A 95 1.26 -6.27 -1.35
C ALA A 95 1.12 -7.27 -2.52
N ILE A 96 1.60 -8.49 -2.30
CA ILE A 96 1.33 -9.68 -3.12
C ILE A 96 0.61 -10.71 -2.26
N GLY A 97 -0.51 -11.25 -2.76
CA GLY A 97 -1.23 -12.35 -2.14
C GLY A 97 -0.61 -13.70 -2.53
N LEU A 98 -0.48 -14.59 -1.55
CA LEU A 98 0.02 -15.96 -1.68
C LEU A 98 -1.15 -16.96 -1.47
N LEU A 99 -2.26 -16.72 -2.15
CA LEU A 99 -3.53 -17.42 -1.92
C LEU A 99 -3.75 -18.62 -2.85
N GLN A 100 -2.95 -18.75 -3.91
CA GLN A 100 -3.10 -19.81 -4.89
C GLN A 100 -2.49 -21.13 -4.40
N LYS A 101 -2.90 -22.24 -5.04
CA LYS A 101 -2.34 -23.56 -4.75
C LYS A 101 -0.83 -23.62 -5.04
N ARG A 102 -0.38 -22.95 -6.11
CA ARG A 102 1.04 -22.89 -6.51
C ARG A 102 1.92 -22.18 -5.47
N ASP A 103 1.35 -21.28 -4.68
CA ASP A 103 2.09 -20.49 -3.69
C ASP A 103 2.41 -21.30 -2.42
N LYS A 104 1.95 -22.55 -2.33
CA LYS A 104 2.07 -23.37 -1.12
C LYS A 104 3.54 -23.56 -0.69
N GLU A 105 4.41 -23.90 -1.63
CA GLU A 105 5.83 -24.14 -1.35
C GLU A 105 6.49 -22.89 -0.75
N GLN A 106 6.26 -21.72 -1.36
CA GLN A 106 6.78 -20.45 -0.86
C GLN A 106 6.24 -20.10 0.54
N ARG A 107 4.98 -20.43 0.82
CA ARG A 107 4.41 -20.26 2.17
C ARG A 107 5.07 -21.19 3.20
N GLU A 108 5.36 -22.43 2.82
CA GLU A 108 6.08 -23.39 3.68
C GLU A 108 7.52 -22.93 3.94
N GLU A 109 8.20 -22.35 2.94
CA GLU A 109 9.52 -21.72 3.11
C GLU A 109 9.48 -20.55 4.11
N ILE A 110 8.52 -19.62 3.95
CA ILE A 110 8.36 -18.48 4.88
C ILE A 110 8.08 -18.97 6.30
N VAL A 111 7.25 -20.02 6.47
CA VAL A 111 6.99 -20.65 7.77
C VAL A 111 8.29 -21.12 8.43
N GLN A 112 9.18 -21.76 7.67
CA GLN A 112 10.45 -22.25 8.19
C GLN A 112 11.40 -21.10 8.54
N GLU A 113 11.56 -20.13 7.63
CA GLU A 113 12.47 -18.99 7.80
C GLU A 113 12.11 -18.15 9.02
N LEU A 114 10.81 -17.91 9.25
CA LEU A 114 10.30 -17.16 10.39
C LEU A 114 10.03 -18.01 11.64
N ARG A 115 10.29 -19.32 11.60
CA ARG A 115 10.00 -20.27 12.69
C ARG A 115 8.55 -20.16 13.21
N LEU A 116 7.60 -20.00 12.30
CA LEU A 116 6.18 -19.81 12.64
C LEU A 116 5.56 -21.05 13.31
N GLY A 117 6.23 -22.20 13.21
CA GLY A 117 5.84 -23.44 13.89
C GLY A 117 5.61 -23.23 15.38
N GLU A 118 6.41 -22.39 16.03
CA GLU A 118 6.36 -22.07 17.46
C GLU A 118 5.16 -21.18 17.88
N LEU A 119 4.39 -20.61 16.95
CA LEU A 119 3.18 -19.82 17.29
C LEU A 119 2.05 -20.68 17.89
N TRP A 120 2.19 -22.01 17.84
CA TRP A 120 1.20 -22.93 18.40
C TRP A 120 1.00 -22.72 19.90
N GLU A 121 2.04 -22.29 20.62
CA GLU A 121 2.00 -22.05 22.07
C GLU A 121 1.05 -20.89 22.40
N ASP A 122 1.11 -19.80 21.62
CA ASP A 122 0.22 -18.65 21.76
C ASP A 122 -1.25 -19.06 21.55
N ALA A 123 -1.51 -19.88 20.52
CA ALA A 123 -2.85 -20.37 20.24
C ALA A 123 -3.35 -21.35 21.31
N TRP A 124 -2.51 -22.29 21.74
CA TRP A 124 -2.89 -23.29 22.75
C TRP A 124 -3.10 -22.66 24.14
N ALA A 125 -2.45 -21.53 24.45
CA ALA A 125 -2.68 -20.80 25.70
C ALA A 125 -4.11 -20.24 25.84
N VAL A 126 -4.86 -20.14 24.74
CA VAL A 126 -6.24 -19.64 24.73
C VAL A 126 -7.21 -20.74 25.18
N LYS A 127 -7.98 -20.49 26.25
CA LYS A 127 -8.97 -21.45 26.79
C LYS A 127 -10.00 -21.91 25.76
N ASN A 128 -10.46 -21.01 24.89
CA ASN A 128 -11.41 -21.35 23.84
C ASN A 128 -10.82 -22.37 22.84
N VAL A 129 -9.55 -22.20 22.46
CA VAL A 129 -8.84 -23.17 21.61
C VAL A 129 -8.76 -24.52 22.32
N GLN A 130 -8.32 -24.56 23.58
CA GLN A 130 -8.29 -25.82 24.35
C GLN A 130 -9.68 -26.50 24.38
N ALA A 131 -10.75 -25.72 24.57
CA ALA A 131 -12.12 -26.23 24.57
C ALA A 131 -12.54 -26.82 23.21
N GLN A 132 -12.23 -26.17 22.08
CA GLN A 132 -12.53 -26.68 20.73
C GLN A 132 -11.88 -28.05 20.46
N TYR A 133 -10.73 -28.31 21.07
CA TYR A 133 -10.01 -29.57 20.95
C TYR A 133 -10.21 -30.51 22.15
N GLY A 134 -11.13 -30.21 23.08
CA GLY A 134 -11.43 -31.04 24.25
C GLY A 134 -10.22 -31.25 25.18
N GLY A 135 -9.33 -30.25 25.28
CA GLY A 135 -8.07 -30.34 26.03
C GLY A 135 -7.00 -31.22 25.39
N ASN A 136 -7.27 -31.82 24.22
CA ASN A 136 -6.34 -32.71 23.53
C ASN A 136 -5.32 -31.92 22.68
N GLN A 137 -4.18 -31.60 23.28
CA GLN A 137 -3.10 -30.86 22.62
C GLN A 137 -2.55 -31.60 21.39
N HIS A 138 -2.47 -32.93 21.42
CA HIS A 138 -1.99 -33.71 20.28
C HIS A 138 -2.91 -33.55 19.06
N ARG A 139 -4.23 -33.60 19.25
CA ARG A 139 -5.23 -33.34 18.20
C ARG A 139 -5.10 -31.91 17.65
N PHE A 140 -4.90 -30.93 18.52
CA PHE A 140 -4.63 -29.55 18.11
C PHE A 140 -3.36 -29.45 17.27
N LEU A 141 -2.24 -30.00 17.72
CA LEU A 141 -0.96 -29.95 17.00
C LEU A 141 -1.02 -30.60 15.62
N GLN A 142 -1.79 -31.69 15.46
CA GLN A 142 -2.04 -32.27 14.14
C GLN A 142 -2.78 -31.29 13.21
N ALA A 143 -3.83 -30.64 13.71
CA ALA A 143 -4.58 -29.64 12.94
C ALA A 143 -3.74 -28.37 12.65
N TRP A 144 -2.92 -27.94 13.63
CA TRP A 144 -2.01 -26.81 13.52
C TRP A 144 -1.02 -27.01 12.36
N ARG A 145 -0.31 -28.14 12.35
CA ARG A 145 0.69 -28.46 11.30
C ARG A 145 0.08 -28.45 9.90
N ARG A 146 -1.17 -28.91 9.75
CA ARG A 146 -1.87 -28.93 8.45
C ARG A 146 -2.17 -27.52 7.94
N ASN A 147 -2.44 -26.56 8.82
CA ASN A 147 -2.89 -25.22 8.45
C ASN A 147 -1.81 -24.14 8.60
N LEU A 148 -0.67 -24.45 9.21
CA LEU A 148 0.40 -23.49 9.51
C LEU A 148 0.86 -22.66 8.30
N HIS A 149 0.93 -23.29 7.13
CA HIS A 149 1.28 -22.63 5.86
C HIS A 149 0.28 -21.56 5.41
N TRP A 150 -0.90 -21.42 6.04
CA TRP A 150 -1.84 -20.34 5.71
C TRP A 150 -1.54 -19.03 6.45
N ILE A 151 -0.74 -19.04 7.52
CA ILE A 151 -0.35 -17.80 8.22
C ILE A 151 0.29 -16.79 7.26
N PRO A 152 1.30 -17.15 6.45
CA PRO A 152 1.95 -16.20 5.53
C PRO A 152 1.22 -16.08 4.18
N ASN A 153 -0.06 -15.69 4.15
CA ASN A 153 -0.79 -15.59 2.88
C ASN A 153 -0.71 -14.22 2.18
N TRP A 154 0.04 -13.28 2.76
CA TRP A 154 0.45 -12.05 2.12
C TRP A 154 1.90 -11.70 2.44
N ILE A 155 2.51 -10.95 1.52
CA ILE A 155 3.79 -10.27 1.69
C ILE A 155 3.72 -8.85 1.14
N CYS A 156 4.35 -7.90 1.82
CA CYS A 156 4.57 -6.53 1.32
C CYS A 156 5.88 -5.97 1.87
N PRO A 157 6.43 -4.87 1.30
CA PRO A 157 7.61 -4.22 1.89
C PRO A 157 7.24 -3.61 3.24
N ASP A 158 8.11 -3.76 4.24
CA ASP A 158 7.84 -3.31 5.62
C ASP A 158 7.58 -1.79 5.71
N ASP A 159 8.20 -1.02 4.82
CA ASP A 159 8.01 0.44 4.70
C ASP A 159 6.58 0.84 4.30
N PHE A 160 5.84 -0.06 3.66
CA PHE A 160 4.44 0.12 3.28
C PHE A 160 3.49 -0.71 4.16
N TYR A 161 3.97 -1.26 5.28
CA TYR A 161 3.11 -1.89 6.26
C TYR A 161 2.93 -1.02 7.49
N TRP A 162 1.70 -0.65 7.78
CA TRP A 162 1.36 0.18 8.92
C TRP A 162 0.26 -0.45 9.75
N TRP A 163 0.61 -0.92 10.94
CA TRP A 163 -0.34 -1.22 11.99
C TRP A 163 -0.56 0.03 12.85
N LEU A 164 -1.81 0.42 13.09
CA LEU A 164 -2.12 1.63 13.84
C LEU A 164 -1.99 1.38 15.34
N ASP A 165 -1.33 2.31 16.06
CA ASP A 165 -1.17 2.22 17.52
C ASP A 165 -2.53 2.31 18.24
N ALA A 166 -3.42 3.13 17.69
CA ALA A 166 -4.82 3.26 18.07
C ALA A 166 -5.70 3.06 16.83
N PRO A 167 -6.67 2.12 16.86
CA PRO A 167 -7.64 1.96 15.76
C PRO A 167 -8.36 3.27 15.44
N VAL A 168 -8.66 3.49 14.17
CA VAL A 168 -9.36 4.70 13.69
C VAL A 168 -10.80 4.36 13.35
N PRO A 169 -11.80 4.92 14.07
CA PRO A 169 -13.21 4.75 13.73
C PRO A 169 -13.52 5.30 12.33
N LEU A 170 -14.18 4.49 11.52
CA LEU A 170 -14.55 4.82 10.15
C LEU A 170 -16.03 5.18 10.07
N ASN A 171 -16.32 6.37 9.54
CA ASN A 171 -17.69 6.76 9.22
C ASN A 171 -18.09 6.19 7.84
N ALA A 172 -18.77 5.05 7.84
CA ALA A 172 -19.20 4.37 6.62
C ALA A 172 -19.97 5.26 5.64
N ARG A 173 -20.83 6.15 6.17
CA ARG A 173 -21.66 7.06 5.37
C ARG A 173 -20.83 8.15 4.71
N ALA A 174 -19.83 8.69 5.38
CA ALA A 174 -18.90 9.66 4.80
C ALA A 174 -17.98 9.02 3.74
N ILE A 175 -17.53 7.79 3.98
CA ILE A 175 -16.57 7.09 3.11
C ILE A 175 -17.26 6.54 1.85
N THR A 176 -18.34 5.77 2.02
CA THR A 176 -18.98 5.02 0.93
C THR A 176 -20.41 5.46 0.60
N GLY A 177 -21.00 6.37 1.41
CA GLY A 177 -22.44 6.70 1.33
C GLY A 177 -23.35 5.65 1.97
N LYS A 178 -22.84 4.47 2.34
CA LYS A 178 -23.63 3.37 2.92
C LYS A 178 -23.72 3.49 4.45
N GLY A 179 -24.75 2.86 5.03
CA GLY A 179 -24.93 2.83 6.49
C GLY A 179 -23.86 2.01 7.24
N LYS A 180 -23.17 1.10 6.56
CA LYS A 180 -22.08 0.28 7.09
C LYS A 180 -21.08 -0.09 6.00
N LEU A 181 -19.81 -0.22 6.37
CA LEU A 181 -18.80 -0.93 5.58
C LEU A 181 -19.06 -2.43 5.66
N LEU A 182 -18.41 -3.20 4.79
CA LEU A 182 -18.42 -4.65 4.89
C LEU A 182 -17.83 -5.08 6.25
N GLY A 183 -18.52 -5.97 6.97
CA GLY A 183 -18.07 -6.50 8.26
C GLY A 183 -17.75 -8.00 8.24
N MET A 184 -17.96 -8.68 7.12
CA MET A 184 -17.77 -10.13 7.01
C MET A 184 -16.33 -10.44 6.62
N PHE A 185 -15.56 -11.04 7.53
CA PHE A 185 -14.15 -11.36 7.31
C PHE A 185 -13.92 -12.39 6.19
N GLY A 186 -14.91 -13.22 5.85
CA GLY A 186 -14.85 -14.10 4.67
C GLY A 186 -15.04 -13.41 3.31
N SER A 187 -15.27 -12.08 3.29
CA SER A 187 -15.52 -11.30 2.07
C SER A 187 -14.54 -10.12 1.99
N TYR A 188 -14.63 -9.32 0.93
CA TYR A 188 -13.86 -8.10 0.73
C TYR A 188 -14.68 -7.09 -0.07
N SER A 189 -14.28 -5.82 -0.02
CA SER A 189 -14.79 -4.81 -0.93
C SER A 189 -13.66 -4.09 -1.65
N GLU A 190 -13.85 -3.82 -2.94
CA GLU A 190 -12.94 -2.98 -3.71
C GLU A 190 -13.32 -1.52 -3.53
N TRP A 191 -12.31 -0.67 -3.35
CA TRP A 191 -12.44 0.76 -3.21
C TRP A 191 -11.81 1.48 -4.39
N ASP A 192 -12.43 2.58 -4.81
CA ASP A 192 -11.80 3.51 -5.74
C ASP A 192 -10.82 4.45 -4.99
N LEU A 193 -9.98 5.15 -5.76
CA LEU A 193 -8.99 6.06 -5.20
C LEU A 193 -9.63 7.20 -4.38
N SER A 194 -10.83 7.64 -4.75
CA SER A 194 -11.59 8.66 -3.99
C SER A 194 -11.96 8.13 -2.59
N THR A 195 -12.44 6.91 -2.50
CA THR A 195 -12.82 6.24 -1.25
C THR A 195 -11.58 6.05 -0.37
N VAL A 196 -10.47 5.59 -0.96
CA VAL A 196 -9.17 5.50 -0.28
C VAL A 196 -8.74 6.86 0.29
N GLY A 197 -8.84 7.92 -0.51
CA GLY A 197 -8.52 9.28 -0.06
C GLY A 197 -9.36 9.72 1.14
N ARG A 198 -10.67 9.41 1.16
CA ARG A 198 -11.54 9.69 2.32
C ARG A 198 -11.12 8.90 3.56
N VAL A 199 -10.75 7.64 3.40
CA VAL A 199 -10.27 6.78 4.50
C VAL A 199 -8.97 7.34 5.07
N LEU A 200 -7.97 7.62 4.23
CA LEU A 200 -6.69 8.19 4.67
C LEU A 200 -6.87 9.56 5.33
N ASN A 201 -7.82 10.38 4.86
CA ASN A 201 -8.15 11.68 5.47
C ASN A 201 -8.95 11.56 6.77
N SER A 202 -9.61 10.44 7.02
CA SER A 202 -10.31 10.19 8.30
C SER A 202 -9.34 9.91 9.45
N ILE A 203 -8.09 9.58 9.14
CA ILE A 203 -7.04 9.35 10.13
C ILE A 203 -6.69 10.69 10.82
N PRO A 204 -6.75 10.76 12.16
CA PRO A 204 -6.40 11.95 12.94
C PRO A 204 -5.00 12.47 12.64
N LEU A 205 -4.82 13.79 12.62
CA LEU A 205 -3.55 14.44 12.25
C LEU A 205 -2.39 14.01 13.16
N ASP A 206 -2.65 13.83 14.45
CA ASP A 206 -1.69 13.36 15.46
C ASP A 206 -1.24 11.90 15.25
N GLN A 207 -1.98 11.12 14.45
CA GLN A 207 -1.59 9.76 14.05
C GLN A 207 -0.90 9.68 12.69
N ARG A 208 -0.83 10.79 11.93
CA ARG A 208 -0.21 10.79 10.59
C ARG A 208 1.31 10.84 10.69
N THR A 209 1.91 9.67 10.74
CA THR A 209 3.37 9.48 10.76
C THR A 209 3.97 9.45 9.36
N GLU A 210 5.30 9.27 9.26
CA GLU A 210 5.96 9.01 7.98
C GLU A 210 5.35 7.82 7.22
N LYS A 211 4.87 6.78 7.92
CA LYS A 211 4.18 5.65 7.30
C LYS A 211 2.87 6.06 6.62
N TRP A 212 2.11 6.98 7.23
CA TRP A 212 0.92 7.55 6.60
C TRP A 212 1.29 8.27 5.30
N ALA A 213 2.33 9.12 5.34
CA ALA A 213 2.78 9.88 4.18
C ALA A 213 3.24 8.96 3.03
N ARG A 214 4.03 7.93 3.34
CA ARG A 214 4.48 6.92 2.37
C ARG A 214 3.33 6.17 1.74
N LEU A 215 2.34 5.75 2.53
CA LEU A 215 1.16 5.05 2.03
C LEU A 215 0.27 5.97 1.19
N ALA A 216 0.06 7.22 1.61
CA ALA A 216 -0.69 8.21 0.85
C ALA A 216 -0.04 8.46 -0.53
N ASP A 217 1.28 8.69 -0.55
CA ASP A 217 2.06 8.84 -1.79
C ASP A 217 1.97 7.57 -2.66
N ALA A 218 2.16 6.39 -2.07
CA ALA A 218 2.08 5.12 -2.79
C ALA A 218 0.72 4.88 -3.43
N THR A 219 -0.38 5.26 -2.76
CA THR A 219 -1.74 5.12 -3.30
C THR A 219 -2.00 6.07 -4.48
N GLN A 220 -1.44 7.29 -4.43
CA GLN A 220 -1.60 8.29 -5.50
C GLN A 220 -0.73 7.95 -6.72
N CYS A 221 0.49 7.50 -6.49
CA CYS A 221 1.43 7.09 -7.51
C CYS A 221 1.21 5.64 -7.99
N ALA A 222 0.12 5.01 -7.57
CA ALA A 222 -0.12 3.60 -7.85
C ALA A 222 -0.43 3.39 -9.35
N PRO A 223 0.09 2.33 -10.00
CA PRO A 223 -0.10 2.14 -11.43
C PRO A 223 -1.57 2.01 -11.83
N THR A 224 -1.97 2.67 -12.93
CA THR A 224 -3.33 2.57 -13.47
C THR A 224 -3.53 1.33 -14.34
N GLU A 225 -2.46 0.67 -14.76
CA GLU A 225 -2.47 -0.53 -15.61
C GLU A 225 -2.09 -1.79 -14.81
N PRO A 226 -2.65 -2.96 -15.12
CA PRO A 226 -2.25 -4.21 -14.47
C PRO A 226 -0.81 -4.58 -14.85
N LEU A 227 -0.24 -5.56 -14.15
CA LEU A 227 1.02 -6.16 -14.55
C LEU A 227 0.91 -6.89 -15.88
N ASP A 228 1.95 -6.73 -16.70
CA ASP A 228 2.20 -7.54 -17.89
C ASP A 228 2.30 -9.01 -17.51
N VAL A 229 1.86 -9.90 -18.41
CA VAL A 229 1.76 -11.35 -18.14
C VAL A 229 3.09 -11.95 -17.69
N GLU A 230 4.20 -11.51 -18.29
CA GLU A 230 5.56 -11.98 -18.01
C GLU A 230 6.05 -11.64 -16.61
N ASP A 231 5.41 -10.69 -15.93
CA ASP A 231 5.82 -10.20 -14.61
C ASP A 231 4.91 -10.62 -13.48
N ARG A 232 3.83 -11.33 -13.81
CA ARG A 232 2.91 -11.87 -12.82
C ARG A 232 3.59 -13.04 -12.09
N PRO A 233 3.24 -13.27 -10.81
CA PRO A 233 3.70 -14.46 -10.10
C PRO A 233 3.26 -15.72 -10.85
N ASP A 234 4.23 -16.58 -11.18
CA ASP A 234 4.05 -17.89 -11.80
C ASP A 234 4.22 -19.04 -10.79
N GLY A 235 4.75 -18.73 -9.61
CA GLY A 235 5.04 -19.68 -8.53
C GLY A 235 6.45 -20.27 -8.57
N GLU A 236 7.19 -20.08 -9.67
CA GLU A 236 8.52 -20.68 -9.87
C GLU A 236 9.65 -19.85 -9.25
N GLN A 237 9.48 -18.53 -9.25
CA GLN A 237 10.45 -17.59 -8.70
C GLN A 237 10.08 -17.14 -7.27
N PRO A 238 11.07 -16.78 -6.43
CA PRO A 238 10.82 -16.28 -5.08
C PRO A 238 9.90 -15.04 -5.12
N ILE A 239 8.84 -15.03 -4.30
CA ILE A 239 7.90 -13.89 -4.28
C ILE A 239 8.57 -12.56 -3.95
N THR A 240 9.66 -12.58 -3.19
CA THR A 240 10.45 -11.38 -2.88
C THR A 240 11.05 -10.77 -4.14
N ASP A 241 11.48 -11.57 -5.11
CA ASP A 241 12.04 -11.08 -6.37
C ASP A 241 10.94 -10.45 -7.23
N VAL A 242 9.75 -11.05 -7.26
CA VAL A 242 8.57 -10.46 -7.91
C VAL A 242 8.24 -9.11 -7.28
N LEU A 243 8.26 -9.03 -5.95
CA LEU A 243 7.99 -7.81 -5.21
C LEU A 243 9.03 -6.73 -5.49
N THR A 244 10.32 -7.09 -5.46
CA THR A 244 11.43 -6.17 -5.72
C THR A 244 11.38 -5.66 -7.16
N ARG A 245 11.08 -6.51 -8.15
CA ARG A 245 10.86 -6.07 -9.55
C ARG A 245 9.63 -5.18 -9.66
N ALA A 246 8.51 -5.53 -9.03
CA ALA A 246 7.30 -4.71 -9.03
C ALA A 246 7.55 -3.33 -8.38
N ASN A 247 8.33 -3.27 -7.32
CA ASN A 247 8.71 -2.01 -6.65
C ASN A 247 9.72 -1.19 -7.45
N ALA A 248 10.77 -1.83 -7.98
CA ALA A 248 11.75 -1.20 -8.86
C ALA A 248 11.07 -0.61 -10.10
N ARG A 249 10.10 -1.36 -10.67
CA ARG A 249 9.27 -0.88 -11.76
C ARG A 249 8.57 0.40 -11.42
N ARG A 250 8.11 0.58 -10.18
CA ARG A 250 7.33 1.74 -9.69
C ARG A 250 8.17 2.93 -9.26
N GLY A 251 9.48 2.75 -9.03
CA GLY A 251 10.33 3.80 -8.49
C GLY A 251 9.88 4.35 -7.13
N GLN A 252 8.90 3.74 -6.44
CA GLN A 252 8.35 4.29 -5.21
C GLN A 252 9.36 4.15 -4.07
N GLY A 253 9.64 5.27 -3.40
CA GLY A 253 10.80 5.44 -2.51
C GLY A 253 12.01 6.01 -3.27
N GLN A 254 12.65 5.22 -4.14
CA GLN A 254 13.91 5.63 -4.77
C GLN A 254 13.78 6.79 -5.77
N PHE A 255 12.73 6.85 -6.58
CA PHE A 255 12.48 7.96 -7.51
C PHE A 255 12.24 9.25 -6.74
N ARG A 256 11.43 9.19 -5.67
CA ARG A 256 11.21 10.32 -4.78
C ARG A 256 12.52 10.75 -4.11
N GLU A 257 13.31 9.85 -3.54
CA GLU A 257 14.62 10.20 -2.97
C GLU A 257 15.58 10.75 -4.03
N ASN A 258 15.58 10.21 -5.24
CA ASN A 258 16.39 10.73 -6.33
C ASN A 258 15.95 12.16 -6.70
N LEU A 259 14.66 12.45 -6.72
CA LEU A 259 14.15 13.80 -6.93
C LEU A 259 14.45 14.72 -5.77
N MET A 260 14.38 14.25 -4.52
CA MET A 260 14.85 14.99 -3.35
C MET A 260 16.32 15.37 -3.52
N GLN A 261 17.18 14.47 -4.01
CA GLN A 261 18.59 14.78 -4.29
C GLN A 261 18.76 15.76 -5.45
N VAL A 262 18.09 15.53 -6.58
CA VAL A 262 18.18 16.39 -7.78
C VAL A 262 17.71 17.81 -7.47
N TRP A 263 16.63 17.96 -6.71
CA TRP A 263 15.99 19.25 -6.42
C TRP A 263 16.45 19.86 -5.08
N GLY A 264 17.47 19.29 -4.43
CA GLY A 264 18.02 19.84 -3.18
C GLY A 264 17.04 19.83 -2.01
N GLY A 265 16.15 18.84 -1.95
CA GLY A 265 15.19 18.61 -0.88
C GLY A 265 13.99 19.55 -0.89
N ALA A 266 13.81 20.34 -1.94
CA ALA A 266 12.80 21.39 -1.99
C ALA A 266 12.08 21.43 -3.35
N CYS A 267 10.87 21.98 -3.36
CA CYS A 267 10.06 22.14 -4.56
C CYS A 267 10.87 22.82 -5.68
N ALA A 268 10.78 22.26 -6.89
CA ALA A 268 11.47 22.70 -8.09
C ALA A 268 11.14 24.15 -8.48
N VAL A 269 10.00 24.67 -8.02
CA VAL A 269 9.49 26.01 -8.33
C VAL A 269 9.51 26.90 -7.09
N SER A 270 8.72 26.57 -6.08
CA SER A 270 8.51 27.44 -4.91
C SER A 270 9.63 27.39 -3.87
N GLY A 271 10.50 26.38 -3.92
CA GLY A 271 11.54 26.17 -2.92
C GLY A 271 11.05 25.69 -1.54
N ILE A 272 9.76 25.35 -1.40
CA ILE A 272 9.22 24.73 -0.18
C ILE A 272 9.97 23.42 0.09
N ASP A 273 10.50 23.24 1.30
CA ASP A 273 11.29 22.08 1.74
C ASP A 273 10.55 21.18 2.74
N CYS A 274 9.31 21.52 3.10
CA CYS A 274 8.43 20.66 3.89
C CYS A 274 8.08 19.40 3.09
N ARG A 275 8.78 18.30 3.42
CA ARG A 275 8.74 17.02 2.72
C ARG A 275 7.31 16.48 2.57
N GLU A 276 6.43 16.73 3.52
CA GLU A 276 5.02 16.31 3.53
C GLU A 276 4.17 17.01 2.47
N LEU A 277 4.60 18.19 2.00
CA LEU A 277 3.90 18.95 0.95
C LEU A 277 4.41 18.63 -0.46
N LEU A 278 5.49 17.86 -0.56
CA LEU A 278 6.18 17.57 -1.82
C LEU A 278 5.66 16.28 -2.45
N ILE A 279 5.52 16.31 -3.77
CA ILE A 279 5.10 15.20 -4.63
C ILE A 279 6.18 14.99 -5.69
N ALA A 280 6.54 13.72 -5.90
CA ALA A 280 7.47 13.29 -6.93
C ALA A 280 6.71 13.10 -8.25
N SER A 281 6.62 14.15 -9.05
CA SER A 281 5.82 14.20 -10.28
C SER A 281 6.64 13.76 -11.50
N HIS A 282 6.12 12.86 -12.33
CA HIS A 282 6.78 12.50 -13.59
C HIS A 282 6.58 13.57 -14.65
N ILE A 283 7.64 13.92 -15.40
CA ILE A 283 7.54 14.89 -16.49
C ILE A 283 6.90 14.25 -17.72
N LYS A 284 7.49 13.16 -18.21
CA LYS A 284 6.85 12.31 -19.20
C LYS A 284 5.97 11.33 -18.44
N PRO A 285 4.64 11.32 -18.67
CA PRO A 285 3.71 10.47 -17.95
C PRO A 285 4.18 9.03 -17.92
N TRP A 286 3.97 8.40 -16.77
CA TRP A 286 4.45 7.06 -16.49
C TRP A 286 4.04 6.02 -17.55
N ASN A 287 2.77 6.02 -17.93
CA ASN A 287 2.19 5.12 -18.93
C ASN A 287 2.72 5.34 -20.36
N LYS A 288 3.41 6.45 -20.62
CA LYS A 288 4.07 6.74 -21.90
C LYS A 288 5.59 6.54 -21.85
N SER A 289 6.14 6.26 -20.67
CA SER A 289 7.57 6.12 -20.43
C SER A 289 8.05 4.68 -20.63
N THR A 290 9.25 4.50 -21.20
CA THR A 290 9.92 3.18 -21.24
C THR A 290 10.38 2.76 -19.84
N PRO A 291 10.71 1.48 -19.58
CA PRO A 291 11.22 1.05 -18.28
C PRO A 291 12.41 1.87 -17.77
N LYS A 292 13.34 2.26 -18.65
CA LYS A 292 14.47 3.14 -18.30
C LYS A 292 14.01 4.54 -17.90
N GLN A 293 13.03 5.11 -18.61
CA GLN A 293 12.52 6.46 -18.36
C GLN A 293 11.67 6.55 -17.08
N LYS A 294 11.02 5.45 -16.70
CA LYS A 294 10.20 5.34 -15.48
C LYS A 294 11.04 5.58 -14.21
N ILE A 295 12.25 5.04 -14.18
CA ILE A 295 13.17 5.15 -13.03
C ILE A 295 14.21 6.27 -13.18
N ASP A 296 14.20 6.99 -14.30
CA ASP A 296 15.17 8.06 -14.57
C ASP A 296 14.87 9.28 -13.70
N ARG A 297 15.84 9.67 -12.86
CA ARG A 297 15.74 10.85 -11.99
C ARG A 297 15.52 12.16 -12.76
N LEU A 298 15.89 12.21 -14.04
CA LEU A 298 15.66 13.38 -14.89
C LEU A 298 14.24 13.43 -15.46
N ASN A 299 13.47 12.36 -15.34
CA ASN A 299 12.06 12.33 -15.74
C ASN A 299 11.12 12.77 -14.61
N GLY A 300 11.53 13.71 -13.76
CA GLY A 300 10.68 14.15 -12.66
C GLY A 300 10.96 15.53 -12.10
N LEU A 301 9.90 16.12 -11.55
CA LEU A 301 9.91 17.37 -10.79
C LEU A 301 9.44 17.08 -9.37
N LEU A 302 10.11 17.69 -8.40
CA LEU A 302 9.62 17.71 -7.03
C LEU A 302 8.70 18.93 -6.86
N LEU A 303 7.40 18.74 -6.72
CA LEU A 303 6.42 19.83 -6.76
C LEU A 303 5.61 19.89 -5.46
N SER A 304 5.16 21.09 -5.08
CA SER A 304 4.12 21.20 -4.06
C SER A 304 2.79 20.70 -4.62
N ALA A 305 1.89 20.21 -3.75
CA ALA A 305 0.64 19.58 -4.18
C ALA A 305 -0.20 20.38 -5.19
N ASN A 306 -0.25 21.71 -5.05
CA ASN A 306 -0.94 22.59 -6.00
C ASN A 306 -0.24 22.65 -7.37
N LEU A 307 1.09 22.73 -7.40
CA LEU A 307 1.87 22.78 -8.64
C LEU A 307 1.88 21.44 -9.36
N ASP A 308 1.96 20.34 -8.62
CA ASP A 308 1.82 18.98 -9.15
C ASP A 308 0.47 18.82 -9.87
N ALA A 309 -0.63 19.18 -9.20
CA ALA A 309 -1.97 19.07 -9.77
C ALA A 309 -2.17 19.94 -11.03
N LEU A 310 -1.50 21.09 -11.12
CA LEU A 310 -1.53 21.94 -12.31
C LEU A 310 -0.69 21.33 -13.45
N PHE A 311 0.49 20.80 -13.11
CA PHE A 311 1.43 20.24 -14.08
C PHE A 311 0.90 18.95 -14.68
N ASP A 312 0.47 17.99 -13.87
CA ASP A 312 -0.07 16.70 -14.30
C ASP A 312 -1.32 16.87 -15.21
N LYS A 313 -2.17 17.85 -14.90
CA LYS A 313 -3.33 18.20 -15.74
C LYS A 313 -2.96 18.99 -16.99
N GLY A 314 -1.69 19.33 -17.21
CA GLY A 314 -1.23 20.14 -18.33
C GLY A 314 -1.71 21.60 -18.29
N LEU A 315 -2.13 22.12 -17.13
CA LEU A 315 -2.50 23.53 -16.96
C LEU A 315 -1.28 24.44 -16.86
N ILE A 316 -0.14 23.88 -16.45
CA ILE A 316 1.17 24.50 -16.55
C ILE A 316 2.16 23.55 -17.24
N SER A 317 3.24 24.09 -17.78
CA SER A 317 4.43 23.35 -18.21
C SER A 317 5.66 24.25 -18.09
N PHE A 318 6.84 23.78 -18.49
CA PHE A 318 8.08 24.57 -18.50
C PHE A 318 8.77 24.43 -19.84
N ASP A 319 9.41 25.49 -20.33
CA ASP A 319 10.27 25.39 -21.51
C ASP A 319 11.67 24.86 -21.18
N GLY A 320 12.58 24.85 -22.16
CA GLY A 320 13.95 24.35 -21.95
C GLY A 320 14.81 25.22 -21.05
N GLY A 321 14.44 26.48 -20.84
CA GLY A 321 15.10 27.40 -19.90
C GLY A 321 14.51 27.34 -18.49
N GLY A 322 13.40 26.61 -18.31
CA GLY A 322 12.70 26.51 -17.03
C GLY A 322 11.62 27.56 -16.83
N ASP A 323 11.29 28.36 -17.85
CA ASP A 323 10.22 29.35 -17.76
C ASP A 323 8.86 28.66 -17.84
N MET A 324 7.96 29.03 -16.92
CA MET A 324 6.63 28.43 -16.84
C MET A 324 5.73 28.90 -17.98
N ARG A 325 5.09 27.94 -18.63
CA ARG A 325 4.06 28.13 -19.64
C ARG A 325 2.69 27.86 -19.02
N LEU A 326 1.76 28.80 -19.20
CA LEU A 326 0.43 28.75 -18.63
C LEU A 326 -0.60 28.41 -19.69
N SER A 327 -1.48 27.45 -19.40
CA SER A 327 -2.64 27.17 -20.24
C SER A 327 -3.59 28.37 -20.25
N PRO A 328 -4.25 28.68 -21.39
CA PRO A 328 -5.32 29.68 -21.45
C PRO A 328 -6.49 29.38 -20.51
N ARG A 329 -6.63 28.13 -20.05
CA ARG A 329 -7.66 27.70 -19.09
C ARG A 329 -7.48 28.31 -17.70
N LEU A 330 -6.29 28.79 -17.36
CA LEU A 330 -6.04 29.56 -16.14
C LEU A 330 -6.29 31.04 -16.44
N ASP A 331 -7.44 31.57 -16.02
CA ASP A 331 -7.74 33.00 -16.11
C ASP A 331 -6.85 33.84 -15.17
N GLY A 332 -6.88 35.17 -15.30
CA GLY A 332 -6.06 36.07 -14.49
C GLY A 332 -6.27 35.93 -12.98
N ARG A 333 -7.51 35.66 -12.55
CA ARG A 333 -7.85 35.50 -11.12
C ARG A 333 -7.22 34.24 -10.54
N HIS A 334 -7.29 33.12 -11.26
CA HIS A 334 -6.64 31.88 -10.82
C HIS A 334 -5.12 32.03 -10.79
N ARG A 335 -4.53 32.70 -11.78
CA ARG A 335 -3.07 32.95 -11.81
C ARG A 335 -2.63 33.77 -10.60
N GLU A 336 -3.34 34.83 -10.28
CA GLU A 336 -3.06 35.67 -9.11
C GLU A 336 -3.19 34.88 -7.81
N ALA A 337 -4.30 34.15 -7.62
CA ALA A 337 -4.54 33.34 -6.43
C ALA A 337 -3.50 32.22 -6.22
N LEU A 338 -2.90 31.72 -7.30
CA LEU A 338 -1.88 30.66 -7.27
C LEU A 338 -0.44 31.22 -7.36
N GLY A 339 -0.29 32.54 -7.47
CA GLY A 339 1.00 33.20 -7.63
C GLY A 339 1.76 32.78 -8.89
N LEU A 340 1.10 32.65 -10.04
CA LEU A 340 1.69 32.19 -11.30
C LEU A 340 1.90 33.37 -12.27
N PRO A 341 2.94 33.34 -13.13
CA PRO A 341 3.90 32.26 -13.34
C PRO A 341 5.06 32.25 -12.32
N GLN A 342 5.70 31.09 -12.15
CA GLN A 342 6.95 30.94 -11.39
C GLN A 342 7.89 30.02 -12.18
N ALA A 343 9.15 30.42 -12.36
CA ALA A 343 10.13 29.59 -13.07
C ALA A 343 10.63 28.42 -12.19
N LEU A 344 11.25 27.43 -12.82
CA LEU A 344 12.07 26.46 -12.10
C LEU A 344 13.25 27.18 -11.42
N ARG A 345 13.61 26.78 -10.20
CA ARG A 345 14.76 27.34 -9.47
C ARG A 345 16.09 27.08 -10.19
N PHE A 346 16.17 25.96 -10.90
CA PHE A 346 17.26 25.58 -11.79
C PHE A 346 16.78 24.48 -12.75
N VAL A 347 17.53 24.24 -13.83
CA VAL A 347 17.22 23.22 -14.85
C VAL A 347 18.33 22.17 -14.84
N PRO A 348 18.08 20.96 -14.30
CA PRO A 348 19.03 19.86 -14.39
C PRO A 348 19.33 19.49 -15.85
N GLU A 349 20.60 19.23 -16.17
CA GLU A 349 21.00 18.81 -17.52
C GLU A 349 20.30 17.51 -17.92
N GLY A 350 19.65 17.50 -19.08
CA GLY A 350 18.90 16.35 -19.64
C GLY A 350 17.40 16.35 -19.31
N VAL A 351 16.93 17.20 -18.40
CA VAL A 351 15.49 17.33 -18.07
C VAL A 351 14.67 17.88 -19.26
N GLU A 352 15.30 18.66 -20.12
CA GLU A 352 14.70 19.38 -21.24
C GLU A 352 14.05 18.44 -22.27
N VAL A 353 14.58 17.22 -22.42
CA VAL A 353 14.04 16.18 -23.30
C VAL A 353 12.65 15.76 -22.83
N TYR A 354 12.48 15.56 -21.52
CA TYR A 354 11.20 15.21 -20.93
C TYR A 354 10.25 16.40 -20.92
N LEU A 355 10.74 17.61 -20.58
CA LEU A 355 9.91 18.82 -20.62
C LEU A 355 9.37 19.09 -22.02
N LYS A 356 10.16 18.83 -23.07
CA LYS A 356 9.69 18.89 -24.45
C LYS A 356 8.52 17.93 -24.69
N TYR A 357 8.64 16.67 -24.25
CA TYR A 357 7.54 15.71 -24.36
C TYR A 357 6.27 16.23 -23.68
N HIS A 358 6.38 16.74 -22.46
CA HIS A 358 5.24 17.26 -21.71
C HIS A 358 4.57 18.43 -22.45
N ARG A 359 5.35 19.39 -22.97
CA ARG A 359 4.83 20.53 -23.77
C ARG A 359 4.12 20.10 -25.05
N ASP A 360 4.53 18.99 -25.65
CA ASP A 360 4.00 18.51 -26.93
C ASP A 360 2.80 17.58 -26.76
N ASN A 361 2.69 16.85 -25.63
CA ASN A 361 1.73 15.75 -25.47
C ASN A 361 0.78 15.88 -24.27
N VAL A 362 1.11 16.70 -23.28
CA VAL A 362 0.33 16.83 -22.01
C VAL A 362 -0.21 18.24 -21.84
N PHE A 363 0.60 19.26 -22.14
CA PHE A 363 0.25 20.66 -21.95
C PHE A 363 -0.99 21.06 -22.76
N GLN A 364 -1.98 21.63 -22.08
CA GLN A 364 -3.22 22.10 -22.68
C GLN A 364 -3.03 23.52 -23.21
N ARG A 365 -2.78 23.61 -24.52
CA ARG A 365 -2.54 24.87 -25.23
C ARG A 365 -3.74 25.78 -25.30
#